data_AF-A0AAD8F9D2-F1
#
_entry.id   AF-A0AAD8F9D2-F1
#
_cell.length_a   1.000
_cell.length_b   1.000
_cell.length_c   1.000
_cell.angle_alpha   90.00
_cell.angle_beta   90.00
_cell.angle_gamma   90.00
#
_symmetry.space_group_name_H-M   'P 1'
#
loop_
_entity.id
_entity.type
_entity.pdbx_description
1 polymer ?
#
loop_
_entity_poly.entity_id
_entity_poly.type
_entity_poly.pdbx_seq_one_letter_code
_entity_poly.pdbx_strand_id
1 'polypeptide(L)'
;MMPTKGIAVVGITFWDVKSTGIAFWSVKSTGAVGISFWNVQSTSAVGIAFWGVKSTGAVGISFWDVKSIAVVRITFWDVKFTVVRITFWDLKSFAVVRITFWDVKSTSAVGKTFWGVKSIAVVRNTFWDVKSTSAVGKTFWDVKSTSAVGKTFWGVKSIAVVRNTFWDVEFTSAVGKTFWDVKSTSAVGKTFWGVKSIAVVRNTFWDVESTSAVGKTFWHVKSTSAVGKTFWDVKSIAIDGK
;
A
#
# COMPACT_ATOMS: atom_id res chain seq x y z
N MET A 1 19.13 -2.19 -18.52
CA MET A 1 19.45 -0.91 -17.85
C MET A 1 19.08 0.21 -18.81
N MET A 2 18.16 1.11 -18.46
CA MET A 2 17.74 2.21 -19.35
C MET A 2 18.06 3.56 -18.67
N PRO A 3 19.16 4.26 -19.04
CA PRO A 3 19.39 5.64 -18.64
C PRO A 3 18.57 6.55 -19.55
N THR A 4 17.46 7.09 -19.05
CA THR A 4 16.46 7.74 -19.90
C THR A 4 16.37 9.22 -19.59
N LYS A 5 16.93 10.05 -20.48
CA LYS A 5 16.60 11.48 -20.52
C LYS A 5 15.19 11.61 -21.10
N GLY A 6 14.24 12.02 -20.26
CA GLY A 6 12.91 12.50 -20.67
C GLY A 6 12.06 11.51 -21.47
N ILE A 7 11.61 10.41 -20.86
CA ILE A 7 10.59 9.54 -21.48
C ILE A 7 9.19 10.08 -21.15
N ALA A 8 8.35 10.22 -22.18
CA ALA A 8 6.95 10.62 -22.00
C ALA A 8 6.11 9.51 -21.34
N VAL A 9 6.23 8.27 -21.80
CA VAL A 9 5.52 7.10 -21.23
C VAL A 9 6.38 5.84 -21.37
N VAL A 10 6.45 5.02 -20.31
CA VAL A 10 7.03 3.66 -20.35
C VAL A 10 5.89 2.66 -20.16
N GLY A 11 5.70 1.74 -21.10
CA GLY A 11 4.75 0.63 -20.99
C GLY A 11 5.48 -0.70 -21.11
N ILE A 12 5.35 -1.59 -20.12
CA ILE A 12 5.95 -2.93 -20.14
C ILE A 12 4.87 -3.96 -19.80
N THR A 13 4.72 -4.99 -20.62
CA THR A 13 3.73 -6.05 -20.41
C THR A 13 4.41 -7.42 -20.39
N PHE A 14 4.06 -8.25 -19.42
CA PHE A 14 4.51 -9.62 -19.28
C PHE A 14 3.35 -10.59 -19.36
N TRP A 15 3.59 -11.72 -20.00
CA TRP A 15 2.71 -12.89 -20.03
C TRP A 15 3.45 -14.05 -19.36
N ASP A 16 2.79 -14.69 -18.39
CA ASP A 16 3.24 -15.92 -17.72
C ASP A 16 4.76 -16.01 -17.42
N VAL A 17 5.24 -15.15 -16.52
CA VAL A 17 6.66 -15.05 -16.15
C VAL A 17 6.97 -15.84 -14.88
N LYS A 18 8.10 -16.57 -14.87
CA LYS A 18 8.56 -17.31 -13.66
C LYS A 18 9.17 -16.39 -12.59
N SER A 19 9.87 -15.34 -13.01
CA SER A 19 10.42 -14.29 -12.14
C SER A 19 10.79 -13.06 -12.96
N THR A 20 10.63 -11.85 -12.41
CA THR A 20 11.03 -10.61 -13.10
C THR A 20 11.68 -9.60 -12.16
N GLY A 21 12.63 -8.85 -12.70
CA GLY A 21 13.30 -7.73 -12.04
C GLY A 21 13.37 -6.53 -12.97
N ILE A 22 12.77 -5.41 -12.58
CA ILE A 22 12.76 -4.16 -13.35
C ILE A 22 13.34 -3.06 -12.47
N ALA A 23 14.31 -2.31 -12.98
CA ALA A 23 14.93 -1.21 -12.24
C ALA A 23 15.04 0.04 -13.10
N PHE A 24 14.57 1.16 -12.55
CA PHE A 24 14.75 2.51 -13.07
C PHE A 24 15.78 3.22 -12.20
N TRP A 25 16.87 3.71 -12.82
CA TRP A 25 17.98 4.29 -12.07
C TRP A 25 18.33 5.70 -12.57
N SER A 26 18.40 6.66 -11.65
CA SER A 26 18.84 8.05 -11.89
C SER A 26 18.03 8.75 -12.97
N VAL A 27 16.71 8.51 -12.98
CA VAL A 27 15.80 9.07 -13.98
C VAL A 27 15.53 10.54 -13.65
N LYS A 28 15.91 11.45 -14.57
CA LYS A 28 15.68 12.90 -14.39
C LYS A 28 14.19 13.25 -14.42
N SER A 29 13.48 12.73 -15.42
CA SER A 29 12.04 12.91 -15.55
C SER A 29 11.48 11.79 -16.42
N THR A 30 10.34 11.24 -16.02
CA THR A 30 9.48 10.42 -16.87
C THR A 30 8.02 10.82 -16.67
N GLY A 31 7.19 10.70 -17.69
CA GLY A 31 5.75 10.92 -17.54
C GLY A 31 5.10 9.73 -16.83
N ALA A 32 4.30 8.93 -17.53
CA ALA A 32 3.64 7.76 -16.93
C ALA A 32 4.47 6.48 -17.07
N VAL A 33 4.47 5.61 -16.07
CA VAL A 33 5.06 4.27 -16.11
C VAL A 33 3.95 3.26 -15.87
N GLY A 34 3.66 2.42 -16.86
CA GLY A 34 2.72 1.32 -16.81
C GLY A 34 3.45 -0.02 -16.89
N ILE A 35 3.23 -0.91 -15.92
CA ILE A 35 3.75 -2.28 -15.92
C ILE A 35 2.60 -3.26 -15.69
N SER A 36 2.39 -4.21 -16.59
CA SER A 36 1.26 -5.14 -16.52
C SER A 36 1.71 -6.59 -16.60
N PHE A 37 1.09 -7.45 -15.81
CA PHE A 37 1.28 -8.90 -15.79
C PHE A 37 -0.05 -9.60 -16.05
N TRP A 38 -0.08 -10.53 -17.01
CA TRP A 38 -1.28 -11.24 -17.43
C TRP A 38 -1.11 -12.76 -17.36
N ASN A 39 -2.19 -13.45 -16.98
CA ASN A 39 -2.36 -14.91 -17.02
C ASN A 39 -1.21 -15.67 -16.34
N VAL A 40 -0.76 -15.16 -15.20
CA VAL A 40 0.42 -15.67 -14.49
C VAL A 40 0.08 -16.98 -13.79
N GLN A 41 0.70 -18.08 -14.21
CA GLN A 41 0.45 -19.40 -13.63
C GLN A 41 1.19 -19.59 -12.31
N SER A 42 2.48 -19.26 -12.29
CA SER A 42 3.31 -19.37 -11.10
C SER A 42 4.57 -18.52 -11.21
N THR A 43 4.69 -17.49 -10.38
CA THR A 43 5.89 -16.68 -10.27
C THR A 43 6.46 -16.76 -8.85
N SER A 44 7.77 -17.00 -8.74
CA SER A 44 8.43 -16.97 -7.42
C SER A 44 8.56 -15.54 -6.91
N ALA A 45 8.97 -14.60 -7.77
CA ALA A 45 9.18 -13.22 -7.37
C ALA A 45 8.98 -12.21 -8.52
N VAL A 46 8.37 -11.07 -8.17
CA VAL A 46 8.37 -9.84 -8.98
C VAL A 46 9.06 -8.73 -8.19
N GLY A 47 10.16 -8.22 -8.72
CA GLY A 47 10.92 -7.11 -8.17
C GLY A 47 10.85 -5.88 -9.06
N ILE A 48 10.41 -4.74 -8.54
CA ILE A 48 10.42 -3.47 -9.27
C ILE A 48 11.07 -2.40 -8.39
N ALA A 49 12.08 -1.69 -8.91
CA ALA A 49 12.79 -0.67 -8.17
C ALA A 49 12.87 0.65 -8.93
N PHE A 50 12.67 1.76 -8.21
CA PHE A 50 12.90 3.12 -8.67
C PHE A 50 13.90 3.77 -7.73
N TRP A 51 15.06 4.13 -8.26
CA TRP A 51 16.16 4.71 -7.48
C TRP A 51 16.47 6.11 -8.07
N GLY A 52 16.58 7.14 -7.23
CA GLY A 52 16.98 8.51 -7.61
C GLY A 52 16.14 9.13 -8.73
N VAL A 53 14.82 8.97 -8.65
CA VAL A 53 13.89 9.45 -9.69
C VAL A 53 13.40 10.84 -9.32
N LYS A 54 13.99 11.87 -9.95
CA LYS A 54 13.77 13.28 -9.55
C LYS A 54 12.33 13.76 -9.78
N SER A 55 11.67 13.24 -10.80
CA SER A 55 10.26 13.52 -11.09
C SER A 55 9.67 12.40 -11.92
N THR A 56 8.50 11.90 -11.53
CA THR A 56 7.69 10.99 -12.33
C THR A 56 6.23 11.33 -12.18
N GLY A 57 5.48 11.21 -13.27
CA GLY A 57 4.02 11.32 -13.26
C GLY A 57 3.36 10.15 -12.51
N ALA A 58 2.47 9.44 -13.20
CA ALA A 58 1.75 8.31 -12.62
C ALA A 58 2.53 6.99 -12.82
N VAL A 59 2.67 6.21 -11.76
CA VAL A 59 3.16 4.82 -11.83
C VAL A 59 1.96 3.89 -11.64
N GLY A 60 1.63 3.12 -12.66
CA GLY A 60 0.61 2.07 -12.67
C GLY A 60 1.27 0.70 -12.76
N ILE A 61 0.98 -0.19 -11.82
CA ILE A 61 1.43 -1.60 -11.89
C ILE A 61 0.21 -2.49 -11.71
N SER A 62 -0.03 -3.40 -12.65
CA SER A 62 -1.25 -4.21 -12.68
C SER A 62 -0.95 -5.69 -12.85
N PHE A 63 -1.71 -6.51 -12.12
CA PHE A 63 -1.68 -7.97 -12.19
C PHE A 63 -3.08 -8.47 -12.49
N TRP A 64 -3.22 -9.28 -13.54
CA TRP A 64 -4.49 -9.80 -14.05
C TRP A 64 -4.42 -11.32 -14.20
N ASP A 65 -5.45 -12.02 -13.71
CA ASP A 65 -5.57 -13.48 -13.72
C ASP A 65 -4.28 -14.18 -13.27
N VAL A 66 -4.10 -14.22 -11.95
CA VAL A 66 -2.89 -14.76 -11.35
C VAL A 66 -3.23 -15.94 -10.46
N LYS A 67 -2.75 -17.12 -10.85
CA LYS A 67 -2.89 -18.32 -10.03
C LYS A 67 -2.00 -18.25 -8.79
N SER A 68 -0.71 -17.97 -8.94
CA SER A 68 0.14 -17.77 -7.76
C SER A 68 1.34 -16.86 -7.98
N ILE A 69 1.61 -16.01 -7.00
CA ILE A 69 2.90 -15.31 -6.86
C ILE A 69 3.35 -15.40 -5.41
N ALA A 70 4.54 -15.93 -5.16
CA ALA A 70 5.04 -15.99 -3.79
C ALA A 70 5.34 -14.56 -3.27
N VAL A 71 6.08 -13.75 -4.04
CA VAL A 71 6.49 -12.42 -3.56
C VAL A 71 6.39 -11.33 -4.63
N VAL A 72 5.75 -10.21 -4.29
CA VAL A 72 5.88 -8.93 -5.00
C VAL A 72 6.59 -7.93 -4.11
N ARG A 73 7.72 -7.41 -4.59
CA ARG A 73 8.52 -6.37 -3.93
C ARG A 73 8.66 -5.18 -4.86
N ILE A 74 8.17 -4.03 -4.40
CA ILE A 74 8.29 -2.77 -5.14
C ILE A 74 8.97 -1.76 -4.22
N THR A 75 10.07 -1.17 -4.67
CA THR A 75 10.87 -0.24 -3.88
C THR A 75 11.01 1.10 -4.60
N PHE A 76 10.84 2.17 -3.85
CA PHE A 76 11.04 3.54 -4.28
C PHE A 76 12.04 4.20 -3.31
N TRP A 77 13.07 4.86 -3.85
CA TRP A 77 14.14 5.47 -3.06
C TRP A 77 14.62 6.79 -3.68
N ASP A 78 14.65 7.86 -2.89
CA ASP A 78 14.95 9.23 -3.34
C ASP A 78 14.13 9.60 -4.57
N VAL A 79 12.83 9.78 -4.33
CA VAL A 79 11.84 9.89 -5.39
C VAL A 79 10.84 11.02 -5.19
N LYS A 80 10.31 11.49 -6.32
CA LYS A 80 9.13 12.35 -6.38
C LYS A 80 8.15 11.80 -7.42
N PHE A 81 6.94 11.48 -6.98
CA PHE A 81 5.86 10.98 -7.84
C PHE A 81 4.62 11.85 -7.73
N THR A 82 3.75 11.84 -8.73
CA THR A 82 2.40 12.36 -8.56
C THR A 82 1.51 11.28 -7.93
N VAL A 83 1.45 10.10 -8.55
CA VAL A 83 0.56 9.01 -8.11
C VAL A 83 1.22 7.65 -8.32
N VAL A 84 1.07 6.75 -7.34
CA VAL A 84 1.39 5.32 -7.49
C VAL A 84 0.11 4.51 -7.28
N ARG A 85 -0.29 3.75 -8.30
CA ARG A 85 -1.46 2.86 -8.28
C ARG A 85 -1.04 1.45 -8.62
N ILE A 86 -1.41 0.52 -7.76
CA ILE A 86 -1.05 -0.89 -7.94
C ILE A 86 -2.30 -1.74 -7.80
N THR A 87 -2.65 -2.45 -8.85
CA THR A 87 -3.91 -3.17 -8.96
C THR A 87 -3.67 -4.66 -9.13
N PHE A 88 -4.51 -5.43 -8.47
CA PHE A 88 -4.52 -6.88 -8.53
C PHE A 88 -5.95 -7.33 -8.79
N TRP A 89 -6.13 -8.07 -9.88
CA TRP A 89 -7.42 -8.54 -10.37
C TRP A 89 -7.39 -10.05 -10.57
N ASP A 90 -8.37 -10.73 -9.97
CA ASP A 90 -8.55 -12.18 -10.02
C ASP A 90 -7.29 -12.95 -9.61
N LEU A 91 -7.05 -13.00 -8.30
CA LEU A 91 -5.89 -13.68 -7.74
C LEU A 91 -6.29 -14.91 -6.93
N LYS A 92 -5.67 -16.06 -7.20
CA LYS A 92 -5.88 -17.26 -6.36
C LYS A 92 -5.01 -17.26 -5.11
N SER A 93 -3.71 -16.97 -5.20
CA SER A 93 -2.82 -17.02 -4.03
C SER A 93 -1.60 -16.10 -4.13
N PHE A 94 -1.41 -15.25 -3.12
CA PHE A 94 -0.16 -14.50 -2.93
C PHE A 94 0.38 -14.72 -1.52
N ALA A 95 1.69 -14.97 -1.37
CA ALA A 95 2.26 -15.00 -0.03
C ALA A 95 2.51 -13.56 0.47
N VAL A 96 3.27 -12.74 -0.27
CA VAL A 96 3.68 -11.41 0.23
C VAL A 96 3.63 -10.34 -0.85
N VAL A 97 2.90 -9.25 -0.58
CA VAL A 97 2.97 -8.00 -1.34
C VAL A 97 3.58 -6.92 -0.45
N ARG A 98 4.84 -6.58 -0.71
CA ARG A 98 5.59 -5.56 0.04
C ARG A 98 5.97 -4.39 -0.84
N ILE A 99 5.65 -3.19 -0.37
CA ILE A 99 6.06 -1.96 -1.03
C ILE A 99 6.76 -1.04 -0.04
N THR A 100 7.92 -0.56 -0.43
CA THR A 100 8.78 0.25 0.41
C THR A 100 9.08 1.57 -0.26
N PHE A 101 8.95 2.64 0.51
CA PHE A 101 9.27 4.00 0.11
C PHE A 101 10.33 4.53 1.07
N TRP A 102 11.43 5.04 0.52
CA TRP A 102 12.54 5.66 1.23
C TRP A 102 12.79 7.04 0.64
N ASP A 103 13.00 8.04 1.49
CA ASP A 103 13.31 9.42 1.10
C ASP A 103 12.35 9.95 0.02
N VAL A 104 11.07 10.07 0.38
CA VAL A 104 10.04 10.57 -0.54
C VAL A 104 9.85 12.06 -0.31
N LYS A 105 10.24 12.85 -1.31
CA LYS A 105 10.10 14.32 -1.28
C LYS A 105 8.64 14.77 -1.30
N SER A 106 7.84 14.18 -2.18
CA SER A 106 6.39 14.41 -2.22
C SER A 106 5.70 13.36 -3.07
N THR A 107 4.48 12.97 -2.68
CA THR A 107 3.54 12.24 -3.55
C THR A 107 2.09 12.62 -3.26
N SER A 108 1.26 12.74 -4.30
CA SER A 108 -0.16 13.04 -4.09
C SER A 108 -0.89 11.80 -3.57
N ALA A 109 -0.69 10.63 -4.19
CA ALA A 109 -1.41 9.43 -3.77
C ALA A 109 -0.62 8.14 -3.96
N VAL A 110 -0.73 7.24 -2.99
CA VAL A 110 -0.29 5.84 -3.10
C VAL A 110 -1.48 4.93 -2.81
N GLY A 111 -1.98 4.26 -3.83
CA GLY A 111 -3.14 3.37 -3.74
C GLY A 111 -2.80 1.93 -4.12
N LYS A 112 -3.36 0.97 -3.40
CA LYS A 112 -3.45 -0.41 -3.88
C LYS A 112 -4.90 -0.89 -3.92
N THR A 113 -5.23 -1.66 -4.93
CA THR A 113 -6.55 -2.30 -5.06
C THR A 113 -6.37 -3.78 -5.29
N PHE A 114 -7.13 -4.58 -4.54
CA PHE A 114 -7.25 -6.01 -4.69
C PHE A 114 -8.71 -6.32 -4.99
N TRP A 115 -8.98 -7.00 -6.11
CA TRP A 115 -10.31 -7.34 -6.58
C TRP A 115 -10.39 -8.82 -6.91
N GLY A 116 -11.36 -9.54 -6.34
CA GLY A 116 -11.57 -10.96 -6.60
C GLY A 116 -10.36 -11.78 -6.16
N VAL A 117 -10.07 -11.81 -4.85
CA VAL A 117 -8.87 -12.49 -4.35
C VAL A 117 -9.21 -13.62 -3.38
N LYS A 118 -8.76 -14.82 -3.69
CA LYS A 118 -8.97 -15.98 -2.82
C LYS A 118 -8.07 -15.97 -1.59
N SER A 119 -6.79 -15.64 -1.71
CA SER A 119 -5.92 -15.55 -0.53
C SER A 119 -4.69 -14.67 -0.72
N ILE A 120 -4.40 -13.85 0.29
CA ILE A 120 -3.13 -13.14 0.42
C ILE A 120 -2.62 -13.28 1.85
N ALA A 121 -1.40 -13.79 2.07
CA ALA A 121 -0.91 -13.88 3.44
C ALA A 121 -0.56 -12.48 3.99
N VAL A 122 0.24 -11.68 3.29
CA VAL A 122 0.69 -10.38 3.80
C VAL A 122 0.63 -9.26 2.76
N VAL A 123 0.03 -8.12 3.12
CA VAL A 123 0.09 -6.86 2.36
C VAL A 123 0.68 -5.75 3.22
N ARG A 124 1.95 -5.40 2.98
CA ARG A 124 2.68 -4.38 3.73
C ARG A 124 3.07 -3.17 2.87
N ASN A 125 2.90 -1.98 3.43
CA ASN A 125 3.55 -0.76 2.94
C ASN A 125 4.44 -0.23 4.05
N THR A 126 5.61 0.26 3.67
CA THR A 126 6.53 0.90 4.61
C THR A 126 7.04 2.18 3.98
N PHE A 127 7.01 3.25 4.77
CA PHE A 127 7.42 4.60 4.39
C PHE A 127 8.46 5.07 5.40
N TRP A 128 9.63 5.42 4.89
CA TRP A 128 10.77 5.98 5.64
C TRP A 128 11.08 7.35 5.08
N ASP A 129 11.29 8.33 5.96
CA ASP A 129 11.75 9.68 5.62
C ASP A 129 10.90 10.33 4.54
N VAL A 130 9.62 10.55 4.85
CA VAL A 130 8.66 11.14 3.91
C VAL A 130 8.37 12.58 4.29
N LYS A 131 8.67 13.50 3.37
CA LYS A 131 8.41 14.93 3.59
C LYS A 131 6.93 15.27 3.46
N SER A 132 6.22 14.72 2.47
CA SER A 132 4.78 14.95 2.32
C SER A 132 4.10 13.87 1.49
N THR A 133 2.92 13.43 1.90
CA THR A 133 2.03 12.60 1.09
C THR A 133 0.57 12.97 1.29
N SER A 134 -0.21 13.22 0.23
CA SER A 134 -1.62 13.56 0.44
C SER A 134 -2.45 12.34 0.84
N ALA A 135 -2.34 11.20 0.16
CA ALA A 135 -3.15 10.02 0.47
C ALA A 135 -2.42 8.69 0.36
N VAL A 136 -2.63 7.80 1.33
CA VAL A 136 -2.16 6.40 1.30
C VAL A 136 -3.32 5.43 1.54
N GLY A 137 -3.75 4.75 0.48
CA GLY A 137 -4.91 3.88 0.42
C GLY A 137 -4.57 2.40 0.20
N LYS A 138 -5.38 1.51 0.77
CA LYS A 138 -5.52 0.12 0.30
C LYS A 138 -7.00 -0.20 0.24
N THR A 139 -7.43 -0.83 -0.84
CA THR A 139 -8.81 -1.27 -1.04
C THR A 139 -8.80 -2.77 -1.34
N PHE A 140 -9.67 -3.49 -0.64
CA PHE A 140 -9.92 -4.91 -0.85
C PHE A 140 -11.40 -5.06 -1.18
N TRP A 141 -11.68 -5.72 -2.29
CA TRP A 141 -13.02 -5.98 -2.80
C TRP A 141 -13.14 -7.45 -3.16
N ASP A 142 -14.17 -8.13 -2.66
CA ASP A 142 -14.41 -9.55 -2.89
C ASP A 142 -13.15 -10.39 -2.58
N VAL A 143 -12.77 -10.39 -1.30
CA VAL A 143 -11.56 -11.08 -0.83
C VAL A 143 -11.92 -12.16 0.16
N LYS A 144 -11.58 -13.40 -0.16
CA LYS A 144 -11.90 -14.53 0.71
C LYS A 144 -11.05 -14.53 1.99
N SER A 145 -9.75 -14.32 1.88
CA SER A 145 -8.87 -14.34 3.06
C SER A 145 -7.67 -13.41 2.94
N THR A 146 -7.33 -12.73 4.03
CA THR A 146 -6.04 -12.05 4.18
C THR A 146 -5.48 -12.19 5.59
N SER A 147 -4.23 -12.64 5.76
CA SER A 147 -3.69 -12.82 7.11
C SER A 147 -3.29 -11.48 7.75
N ALA A 148 -2.49 -10.66 7.07
CA ALA A 148 -2.01 -9.39 7.63
C ALA A 148 -2.00 -8.23 6.63
N VAL A 149 -2.65 -7.12 7.00
CA VAL A 149 -2.62 -5.86 6.25
C VAL A 149 -2.02 -4.76 7.11
N GLY A 150 -0.81 -4.32 6.75
CA GLY A 150 -0.04 -3.35 7.54
C GLY A 150 0.43 -2.14 6.76
N LYS A 151 0.38 -0.95 7.38
CA LYS A 151 1.14 0.22 6.93
C LYS A 151 2.06 0.68 8.06
N THR A 152 3.30 1.02 7.73
CA THR A 152 4.28 1.56 8.68
C THR A 152 4.82 2.85 8.14
N PHE A 153 4.87 3.88 8.98
CA PHE A 153 5.40 5.20 8.70
C PHE A 153 6.48 5.51 9.74
N TRP A 154 7.65 5.91 9.27
CA TRP A 154 8.79 6.28 10.09
C TRP A 154 9.40 7.58 9.57
N GLY A 155 9.61 8.57 10.44
CA GLY A 155 10.22 9.84 10.05
C GLY A 155 9.39 10.59 9.02
N VAL A 156 8.10 10.82 9.31
CA VAL A 156 7.18 11.43 8.35
C VAL A 156 6.73 12.82 8.79
N LYS A 157 7.02 13.82 7.97
CA LYS A 157 6.65 15.21 8.28
C LYS A 157 5.15 15.48 8.09
N SER A 158 4.52 14.93 7.05
CA SER A 158 3.09 15.14 6.86
C SER A 158 2.44 14.09 5.97
N ILE A 159 1.29 13.57 6.42
CA ILE A 159 0.39 12.78 5.58
C ILE A 159 -1.04 13.28 5.76
N ALA A 160 -1.76 13.64 4.70
CA ALA A 160 -3.14 14.09 4.91
C ALA A 160 -4.06 12.91 5.28
N VAL A 161 -4.07 11.83 4.49
CA VAL A 161 -5.02 10.70 4.70
C VAL A 161 -4.35 9.34 4.62
N VAL A 162 -4.60 8.48 5.61
CA VAL A 162 -4.23 7.05 5.58
C VAL A 162 -5.47 6.18 5.76
N ARG A 163 -5.94 5.56 4.67
CA ARG A 163 -7.17 4.75 4.68
C ARG A 163 -6.95 3.30 4.26
N ASN A 164 -7.61 2.37 4.94
CA ASN A 164 -7.84 1.02 4.40
C ASN A 164 -9.35 0.82 4.26
N THR A 165 -9.78 0.23 3.16
CA THR A 165 -11.18 -0.09 2.90
C THR A 165 -11.28 -1.58 2.55
N PHE A 166 -12.24 -2.26 3.15
CA PHE A 166 -12.55 -3.66 2.94
C PHE A 166 -14.03 -3.77 2.61
N TRP A 167 -14.34 -4.37 1.48
CA TRP A 167 -15.69 -4.57 0.97
C TRP A 167 -15.85 -6.05 0.60
N ASP A 168 -16.87 -6.70 1.14
CA ASP A 168 -17.15 -8.13 0.94
C ASP A 168 -15.93 -9.02 1.17
N VAL A 169 -15.42 -8.97 2.40
CA VAL A 169 -14.25 -9.75 2.81
C VAL A 169 -14.67 -10.86 3.77
N GLU A 170 -14.34 -12.11 3.48
CA GLU A 170 -14.75 -13.21 4.37
C GLU A 170 -13.89 -13.22 5.65
N PHE A 171 -12.56 -13.22 5.53
CA PHE A 171 -11.69 -13.28 6.70
C PHE A 171 -10.49 -12.34 6.61
N THR A 172 -10.20 -11.62 7.69
CA THR A 172 -8.92 -10.92 7.86
C THR A 172 -8.34 -11.12 9.26
N SER A 173 -7.14 -11.68 9.39
CA SER A 173 -6.59 -11.93 10.74
C SER A 173 -6.15 -10.65 11.42
N ALA A 174 -5.35 -9.79 10.76
CA ALA A 174 -4.84 -8.58 11.37
C ALA A 174 -4.80 -7.39 10.41
N VAL A 175 -5.33 -6.24 10.87
CA VAL A 175 -5.22 -4.96 10.18
C VAL A 175 -4.56 -3.93 11.08
N GLY A 176 -3.33 -3.58 10.73
CA GLY A 176 -2.44 -2.71 11.49
C GLY A 176 -2.08 -1.41 10.77
N LYS A 177 -1.91 -0.33 11.54
CA LYS A 177 -1.11 0.82 11.10
C LYS A 177 -0.18 1.22 12.24
N THR A 178 1.06 1.54 11.90
CA THR A 178 2.07 1.98 12.84
C THR A 178 2.65 3.30 12.36
N PHE A 179 2.70 4.27 13.27
CA PHE A 179 3.27 5.59 13.07
C PHE A 179 4.37 5.78 14.11
N TRP A 180 5.57 6.12 13.65
CA TRP A 180 6.73 6.39 14.46
C TRP A 180 7.37 7.69 13.98
N ASP A 181 7.62 8.65 14.87
CA ASP A 181 8.18 9.96 14.51
C ASP A 181 7.39 10.61 13.35
N VAL A 182 6.12 10.93 13.62
CA VAL A 182 5.22 11.52 12.63
C VAL A 182 4.73 12.86 13.11
N LYS A 183 5.10 13.92 12.39
CA LYS A 183 4.77 15.28 12.80
C LYS A 183 3.28 15.59 12.66
N SER A 184 2.68 15.22 11.53
CA SER A 184 1.25 15.50 11.31
C SER A 184 0.55 14.45 10.45
N THR A 185 -0.66 14.08 10.86
CA THR A 185 -1.60 13.33 10.01
C THR A 185 -3.03 13.87 10.12
N SER A 186 -3.72 14.16 9.02
CA SER A 186 -5.08 14.70 9.15
C SER A 186 -6.11 13.61 9.48
N ALA A 187 -6.10 12.48 8.76
CA ALA A 187 -7.08 11.42 8.96
C ALA A 187 -6.49 10.01 8.83
N VAL A 188 -6.75 9.17 9.83
CA VAL A 188 -6.39 7.75 9.84
C VAL A 188 -7.64 6.90 9.99
N GLY A 189 -8.11 6.32 8.88
CA GLY A 189 -9.38 5.60 8.83
C GLY A 189 -9.27 4.13 8.42
N LYS A 190 -10.07 3.26 9.01
CA LYS A 190 -10.34 1.92 8.45
C LYS A 190 -11.84 1.78 8.22
N THR A 191 -12.24 1.26 7.08
CA THR A 191 -13.65 1.02 6.75
C THR A 191 -13.82 -0.44 6.40
N PHE A 192 -14.83 -1.07 7.00
CA PHE A 192 -15.21 -2.45 6.75
C PHE A 192 -16.69 -2.50 6.41
N TRP A 193 -17.02 -3.11 5.28
CA TRP A 193 -18.39 -3.31 4.80
C TRP A 193 -18.56 -4.76 4.35
N GLY A 194 -19.57 -5.46 4.88
CA GLY A 194 -19.84 -6.85 4.48
C GLY A 194 -18.72 -7.82 4.87
N VAL A 195 -18.02 -7.58 5.98
CA VAL A 195 -16.88 -8.41 6.40
C VAL A 195 -17.33 -9.51 7.37
N LYS A 196 -17.12 -10.80 7.09
CA LYS A 196 -17.61 -11.85 8.00
C LYS A 196 -16.82 -11.87 9.31
N SER A 197 -15.49 -11.84 9.28
CA SER A 197 -14.69 -11.88 10.51
C SER A 197 -13.36 -11.15 10.40
N ILE A 198 -13.00 -10.44 11.47
CA ILE A 198 -11.68 -9.81 11.63
C ILE A 198 -11.13 -10.08 13.03
N ALA A 199 -9.98 -10.74 13.17
CA ALA A 199 -9.47 -11.04 14.50
C ALA A 199 -8.92 -9.78 15.21
N VAL A 200 -8.02 -9.03 14.57
CA VAL A 200 -7.34 -7.89 15.20
C VAL A 200 -7.35 -6.64 14.33
N VAL A 201 -7.80 -5.51 14.90
CA VAL A 201 -7.71 -4.18 14.28
C VAL A 201 -7.00 -3.21 15.22
N ARG A 202 -5.70 -2.97 14.97
CA ARG A 202 -4.86 -2.12 15.83
C ARG A 202 -4.25 -0.93 15.07
N ASN A 203 -4.18 0.22 15.73
CA ASN A 203 -3.29 1.30 15.33
C ASN A 203 -2.31 1.56 16.48
N THR A 204 -1.05 1.85 16.14
CA THR A 204 -0.01 2.21 17.10
C THR A 204 0.61 3.54 16.68
N PHE A 205 0.75 4.46 17.62
CA PHE A 205 1.37 5.77 17.45
C PHE A 205 2.45 5.93 18.50
N TRP A 206 3.64 6.31 18.06
CA TRP A 206 4.80 6.60 18.89
C TRP A 206 5.44 7.89 18.40
N ASP A 207 5.65 8.85 19.29
CA ASP A 207 6.22 10.16 18.97
C ASP A 207 5.49 10.83 17.79
N VAL A 208 4.21 11.14 18.02
CA VAL A 208 3.32 11.75 17.02
C VAL A 208 2.85 13.10 17.51
N GLU A 209 3.21 14.17 16.81
CA GLU A 209 2.87 15.52 17.25
C GLU A 209 1.38 15.83 17.06
N SER A 210 0.78 15.46 15.92
CA SER A 210 -0.65 15.72 15.72
C SER A 210 -1.33 14.69 14.83
N THR A 211 -2.53 14.27 15.23
CA THR A 211 -3.46 13.57 14.33
C THR A 211 -4.90 14.07 14.47
N SER A 212 -5.46 14.69 13.43
CA SER A 212 -6.75 15.37 13.55
C SER A 212 -7.94 14.42 13.68
N ALA A 213 -7.90 13.23 13.07
CA ALA A 213 -8.98 12.26 13.19
C ALA A 213 -8.48 10.82 13.07
N VAL A 214 -8.83 9.96 14.03
CA VAL A 214 -8.60 8.51 13.96
C VAL A 214 -9.88 7.74 14.17
N GLY A 215 -10.39 7.13 13.09
CA GLY A 215 -11.66 6.41 13.07
C GLY A 215 -11.54 4.97 12.55
N LYS A 216 -12.50 4.14 12.93
CA LYS A 216 -12.75 2.81 12.37
C LYS A 216 -14.25 2.67 12.24
N THR A 217 -14.74 2.30 11.08
CA THR A 217 -16.18 2.15 10.83
C THR A 217 -16.48 0.75 10.31
N PHE A 218 -17.48 0.11 10.92
CA PHE A 218 -17.91 -1.25 10.61
C PHE A 218 -19.38 -1.26 10.19
N TRP A 219 -19.67 -1.80 9.02
CA TRP A 219 -21.02 -2.02 8.50
C TRP A 219 -21.17 -3.47 8.08
N HIS A 220 -22.23 -4.14 8.57
CA HIS A 220 -22.48 -5.55 8.29
C HIS A 220 -21.27 -6.46 8.60
N VAL A 221 -20.59 -6.21 9.72
CA VAL A 221 -19.47 -7.04 10.18
C VAL A 221 -19.95 -8.03 11.23
N LYS A 222 -19.78 -9.33 11.00
CA LYS A 222 -20.35 -10.34 11.92
C LYS A 222 -19.55 -10.53 13.21
N SER A 223 -18.23 -10.43 13.15
CA SER A 223 -17.38 -10.63 14.33
C SER A 223 -16.06 -9.86 14.28
N THR A 224 -15.67 -9.30 15.43
CA THR A 224 -14.33 -8.75 15.66
C THR A 224 -13.81 -9.11 17.04
N SER A 225 -12.61 -9.69 17.16
CA SER A 225 -12.10 -10.16 18.45
C SER A 225 -11.39 -9.07 19.26
N ALA A 226 -10.52 -8.26 18.64
CA ALA A 226 -9.76 -7.23 19.32
C ALA A 226 -9.63 -5.95 18.48
N VAL A 227 -10.15 -4.84 19.01
CA VAL A 227 -10.10 -3.53 18.35
C VAL A 227 -9.43 -2.53 19.29
N GLY A 228 -8.18 -2.15 18.98
CA GLY A 228 -7.37 -1.32 19.89
C GLY A 228 -6.69 -0.13 19.20
N LYS A 229 -6.29 0.86 20.00
CA LYS A 229 -5.36 1.93 19.64
C LYS A 229 -4.34 2.03 20.78
N THR A 230 -3.06 2.25 20.47
CA THR A 230 -2.01 2.47 21.49
C THR A 230 -1.20 3.71 21.15
N PHE A 231 -0.93 4.53 22.16
CA PHE A 231 -0.29 5.84 22.05
C PHE A 231 0.87 5.92 23.04
N TRP A 232 2.01 6.43 22.58
CA TRP A 232 3.19 6.77 23.37
C TRP A 232 3.73 8.10 22.84
N ASP A 233 3.95 9.07 23.73
CA ASP A 233 4.47 10.40 23.38
C ASP A 233 3.69 11.10 22.25
N VAL A 234 2.36 11.15 22.37
CA VAL A 234 1.48 11.82 21.39
C VAL A 234 0.99 13.16 21.95
N LYS A 235 1.28 14.28 21.27
CA LYS A 235 0.90 15.61 21.77
C LYS A 235 -0.59 15.93 21.57
N SER A 236 -1.16 15.60 20.41
CA SER A 236 -2.57 15.87 20.09
C SER A 236 -3.18 14.82 19.17
N ILE A 237 -4.31 14.25 19.57
CA ILE A 237 -5.05 13.29 18.75
C ILE A 237 -6.56 13.37 18.99
N ALA A 238 -7.36 13.53 17.92
CA ALA A 238 -8.80 13.39 17.99
C ALA A 238 -9.25 11.99 17.54
N ILE A 239 -10.06 11.34 18.36
CA ILE A 239 -10.56 9.98 18.12
C ILE A 239 -12.05 10.08 17.83
N ASP A 240 -12.45 9.65 16.63
CA ASP A 240 -13.86 9.57 16.26
C ASP A 240 -14.32 8.11 16.35
N GLY A 241 -15.46 7.89 17.00
CA GLY A 241 -15.93 6.57 17.44
C GLY A 241 -17.27 6.20 16.82
N LYS A 242 -17.24 5.66 15.60
CA LYS A 242 -18.34 4.89 14.97
C LYS A 242 -17.80 3.85 14.00
#